data_AF-A0A357YGK1-F1
#
_entry.id   AF-A0A357YGK1-F1
#
_cell.length_a   1.000
_cell.length_b   1.000
_cell.length_c   1.000
_cell.angle_alpha   90.00
_cell.angle_beta   90.00
_cell.angle_gamma   90.00
#
_symmetry.space_group_name_H-M   'P 1'
#
loop_
_entity.id
_entity.type
_entity.pdbx_description
1 polymer ?
#
loop_
_entity_poly.entity_id
_entity_poly.type
_entity_poly.pdbx_seq_one_letter_code
_entity_poly.pdbx_strand_id
1 'polypeptide(L)'
;MRKPSANKGARPATAVIPPGRGEAIVVEEVLPPPAAVPVPPPAVVPPHVPTFSPAPPGLVLSAIVFQAEREARIAVINDLPVMEGSQVGEFRVDEIQADRVILSRNGTLYEVRTPD
;
A
#
# COMPACT_ATOMS: atom_id res chain seq x y z
N MET A 1 -12.33 16.45 54.14
CA MET A 1 -11.27 16.13 53.15
C MET A 1 -10.30 17.31 53.06
N ARG A 2 -9.02 17.02 52.90
CA ARG A 2 -7.85 17.93 53.03
C ARG A 2 -7.80 19.01 51.93
N LYS A 3 -7.51 20.28 52.26
CA LYS A 3 -6.21 20.98 52.05
C LYS A 3 -6.33 22.53 52.26
N PRO A 4 -5.22 23.22 52.64
CA PRO A 4 -5.20 24.64 53.03
C PRO A 4 -4.62 25.61 51.97
N SER A 5 -4.79 26.91 52.25
CA SER A 5 -4.09 28.16 51.85
C SER A 5 -3.01 28.20 50.75
N ALA A 6 -3.23 29.17 49.84
CA ALA A 6 -2.36 30.27 49.34
C ALA A 6 -0.87 30.02 49.04
N ASN A 7 -0.40 30.38 47.83
CA ASN A 7 0.16 31.72 47.52
C ASN A 7 0.82 31.79 46.12
N LYS A 8 0.76 33.00 45.52
CA LYS A 8 1.80 33.65 44.68
C LYS A 8 1.81 33.45 43.16
N GLY A 9 1.71 34.58 42.44
CA GLY A 9 2.20 34.76 41.07
C GLY A 9 1.17 35.33 40.09
N ALA A 10 0.82 36.61 40.21
CA ALA A 10 1.21 37.64 39.24
C ALA A 10 0.42 37.63 37.90
N ARG A 11 -0.54 38.57 37.78
CA ARG A 11 -0.90 39.22 36.50
C ARG A 11 0.35 39.99 35.98
N PRO A 12 0.43 40.53 34.75
CA PRO A 12 -0.51 40.56 33.61
C PRO A 12 0.19 40.18 32.27
N ALA A 13 -0.51 40.26 31.13
CA ALA A 13 -0.05 40.97 29.92
C ALA A 13 -0.78 40.47 28.68
N THR A 14 -1.49 41.40 28.04
CA THR A 14 -1.82 41.34 26.62
C THR A 14 -0.51 41.24 25.82
N ALA A 15 -0.42 40.30 24.88
CA ALA A 15 0.65 40.27 23.89
C ALA A 15 0.03 39.96 22.54
N VAL A 16 -0.25 41.04 21.81
CA VAL A 16 -0.50 41.02 20.36
C VAL A 16 0.75 40.41 19.71
N ILE A 17 0.59 39.31 18.99
CA ILE A 17 1.67 38.67 18.21
C ILE A 17 1.63 39.27 16.80
N PRO A 18 2.58 40.12 16.39
CA PRO A 18 2.76 40.45 14.97
C PRO A 18 3.50 39.32 14.25
N PRO A 19 3.15 38.98 12.99
CA PRO A 19 3.95 38.09 12.17
C PRO A 19 5.11 38.89 11.57
N GLY A 20 6.32 38.62 12.04
CA GLY A 20 7.55 39.17 11.50
C GLY A 20 8.72 38.24 11.76
N ARG A 21 9.08 37.43 10.76
CA ARG A 21 10.35 36.70 10.70
C ARG A 21 10.67 36.54 9.20
N GLY A 22 11.60 37.28 8.59
CA GLY A 22 12.89 37.72 9.11
C GLY A 22 13.93 36.75 8.59
N GLU A 23 14.46 37.05 7.40
CA GLU A 23 15.61 36.41 6.77
C GLU A 23 16.88 36.66 7.59
N ALA A 24 17.74 35.65 7.78
CA ALA A 24 19.21 35.78 7.84
C ALA A 24 19.90 34.41 8.09
N ILE A 25 20.60 33.98 7.05
CA ILE A 25 21.81 33.15 6.88
C ILE A 25 22.83 32.91 8.03
N VAL A 26 23.68 31.88 7.79
CA VAL A 26 25.03 31.52 8.33
C VAL A 26 24.99 30.67 9.64
N VAL A 27 25.63 29.51 9.81
CA VAL A 27 27.06 29.15 9.69
C VAL A 27 27.25 27.65 9.37
N GLU A 28 28.11 27.39 8.39
CA GLU A 28 28.72 26.08 8.10
C GLU A 28 29.68 25.68 9.24
N GLU A 29 29.29 24.70 10.06
CA GLU A 29 30.20 24.02 10.99
C GLU A 29 30.71 22.74 10.32
N VAL A 30 31.93 22.80 9.79
CA VAL A 30 32.68 21.66 9.27
C VAL A 30 33.06 20.75 10.44
N LEU A 31 32.34 19.65 10.60
CA LEU A 31 32.80 18.47 11.33
C LEU A 31 33.34 17.45 10.31
N PRO A 32 34.58 16.97 10.41
CA PRO A 32 35.05 15.90 9.54
C PRO A 32 34.25 14.63 9.84
N PRO A 33 33.63 13.97 8.85
CA PRO A 33 33.00 12.69 9.08
C PRO A 33 34.08 11.64 9.42
N PRO A 34 33.91 10.81 10.46
CA PRO A 34 34.76 9.65 10.64
C PRO A 34 34.67 8.76 9.39
N ALA A 35 35.82 8.25 8.96
CA ALA A 35 36.00 7.47 7.74
C ALA A 35 34.80 6.56 7.44
N ALA A 36 34.17 6.79 6.28
CA ALA A 36 33.09 5.97 5.78
C ALA A 36 33.58 4.52 5.64
N VAL A 37 33.11 3.64 6.52
CA VAL A 37 33.09 2.21 6.22
C VAL A 37 32.21 2.06 4.98
N PRO A 38 32.68 1.46 3.88
CA PRO A 38 31.86 1.28 2.70
C PRO A 38 30.66 0.39 3.08
N VAL A 39 29.49 1.02 3.23
CA VAL A 39 28.22 0.31 3.31
C VAL A 39 28.08 -0.42 1.98
N PRO A 40 27.96 -1.75 1.95
CA PRO A 40 27.70 -2.44 0.69
C PRO A 40 26.42 -1.85 0.09
N PRO A 41 26.38 -1.62 -1.23
CA PRO A 41 25.17 -1.13 -1.88
C PRO A 41 24.01 -2.08 -1.54
N PRO A 42 22.78 -1.58 -1.35
CA PRO A 42 21.62 -2.44 -1.19
C PRO A 42 21.63 -3.40 -2.38
N ALA A 43 21.68 -4.70 -2.09
CA ALA A 43 21.54 -5.73 -3.11
C ALA A 43 20.26 -5.39 -3.88
N VAL A 44 20.39 -5.11 -5.18
CA VAL A 44 19.25 -4.99 -6.08
C VAL A 44 18.60 -6.36 -6.08
N VAL A 45 17.61 -6.54 -5.22
CA VAL A 45 16.76 -7.72 -5.26
C VAL A 45 16.06 -7.64 -6.60
N PRO A 46 16.32 -8.54 -7.56
CA PRO A 46 15.61 -8.53 -8.81
C PRO A 46 14.11 -8.58 -8.51
N PRO A 47 13.26 -7.84 -9.25
CA PRO A 47 11.83 -7.95 -9.06
C PRO A 47 11.45 -9.42 -9.25
N HIS A 48 11.02 -10.08 -8.17
CA HIS A 48 10.43 -11.41 -8.25
C HIS A 48 9.12 -11.24 -8.99
N VAL A 49 9.16 -11.31 -10.33
CA VAL A 49 7.94 -11.39 -11.13
C VAL A 49 7.33 -12.75 -10.84
N PRO A 50 6.15 -12.81 -10.19
CA PRO A 50 5.47 -14.09 -10.02
C PRO A 50 5.25 -14.73 -11.39
N THR A 51 5.70 -15.97 -11.55
CA THR A 51 5.47 -16.73 -12.77
C THR A 51 4.01 -17.17 -12.80
N PHE A 52 3.21 -16.56 -13.67
CA PHE A 52 1.83 -16.98 -13.90
C PHE A 52 1.78 -18.07 -14.97
N SER A 53 1.02 -19.13 -14.69
CA SER A 53 0.66 -20.12 -15.70
C SER A 53 -0.47 -19.57 -16.59
N PRO A 54 -0.52 -19.96 -17.88
CA PRO A 54 -1.62 -19.54 -18.76
C PRO A 54 -2.96 -20.06 -18.25
N ALA A 55 -4.04 -19.45 -18.76
CA ALA A 55 -5.41 -19.79 -18.41
C ALA A 55 -5.65 -21.31 -18.50
N PRO A 56 -6.23 -21.94 -17.46
CA PRO A 56 -6.52 -23.37 -17.50
C PRO A 56 -7.57 -23.68 -18.57
N PRO A 57 -7.51 -24.86 -19.22
CA PRO A 57 -8.53 -25.24 -20.19
C PRO A 57 -9.91 -25.36 -19.52
N GLY A 58 -10.93 -24.80 -20.16
CA GLY A 58 -12.32 -24.83 -19.67
C GLY A 58 -12.70 -23.71 -18.70
N LEU A 59 -11.81 -22.75 -18.43
CA LEU A 59 -12.16 -21.49 -17.76
C LEU A 59 -12.17 -20.36 -18.79
N VAL A 60 -13.36 -19.86 -19.07
CA VAL A 60 -13.56 -18.70 -19.94
C VAL A 60 -13.93 -17.51 -19.08
N LEU A 61 -13.14 -16.45 -19.17
CA LEU A 61 -13.48 -15.18 -18.55
C LEU A 61 -14.36 -14.40 -19.52
N SER A 62 -15.65 -14.30 -19.22
CA SER A 62 -16.64 -13.63 -20.08
C SER A 62 -16.66 -12.12 -19.84
N ALA A 63 -16.52 -11.68 -18.58
CA ALA A 63 -16.56 -10.27 -18.22
C ALA A 63 -15.83 -9.98 -16.90
N ILE A 64 -15.43 -8.72 -16.72
CA ILE A 64 -14.86 -8.20 -15.48
C ILE A 64 -15.59 -6.90 -15.14
N VAL A 65 -16.11 -6.83 -13.92
CA VAL A 65 -16.61 -5.60 -13.30
C VAL A 65 -15.60 -5.19 -12.24
N PHE A 66 -14.65 -4.35 -12.65
CA PHE A 66 -13.57 -3.89 -11.78
C PHE A 66 -13.98 -2.61 -11.03
N GLN A 67 -13.90 -2.64 -9.70
CA GLN A 67 -14.17 -1.51 -8.81
C GLN A 67 -12.97 -1.23 -7.90
N ALA A 68 -12.92 -0.02 -7.33
CA ALA A 68 -11.83 0.39 -6.44
C ALA A 68 -11.83 -0.48 -5.17
N GLU A 69 -13.00 -0.73 -4.61
CA GLU A 69 -13.21 -1.62 -3.47
C GLU A 69 -13.05 -3.07 -3.90
N ARG A 70 -12.08 -3.78 -3.30
CA ARG A 70 -11.78 -5.19 -3.57
C ARG A 70 -13.00 -6.10 -3.44
N GLU A 71 -13.83 -5.82 -2.43
CA GLU A 71 -15.06 -6.58 -2.14
C GLU A 71 -16.16 -6.38 -3.17
N ALA A 72 -16.10 -5.31 -3.97
CA ALA A 72 -17.09 -5.02 -5.00
C ALA A 72 -16.63 -5.48 -6.41
N ARG A 73 -15.45 -6.08 -6.51
CA ARG A 73 -14.93 -6.64 -7.77
C ARG A 73 -15.62 -7.96 -8.08
N ILE A 74 -16.13 -8.05 -9.30
CA ILE A 74 -16.81 -9.25 -9.80
C ILE A 74 -16.14 -9.65 -11.10
N ALA A 75 -15.83 -10.93 -11.24
CA ALA A 75 -15.47 -11.55 -12.50
C ALA A 75 -16.57 -12.50 -12.91
N VAL A 76 -16.82 -12.65 -14.21
CA VAL A 76 -17.76 -13.62 -14.74
C VAL A 76 -16.95 -14.72 -15.42
N ILE A 77 -16.86 -15.87 -14.75
CA ILE A 77 -16.09 -17.02 -15.24
C ILE A 77 -17.07 -18.14 -15.57
N ASN A 78 -17.05 -18.64 -16.81
CA ASN A 78 -18.00 -19.63 -17.31
C ASN A 78 -19.47 -19.19 -17.06
N ASP A 79 -19.76 -17.91 -17.34
CA ASP A 79 -21.06 -17.26 -17.12
C ASP A 79 -21.55 -17.21 -15.65
N LEU A 80 -20.66 -17.50 -14.70
CA LEU A 80 -20.94 -17.41 -13.27
C LEU A 80 -20.25 -16.18 -12.66
N PRO A 81 -20.98 -15.31 -11.95
CA PRO A 81 -20.38 -14.20 -11.22
C PRO A 81 -19.64 -14.71 -9.99
N VAL A 82 -18.37 -14.35 -9.87
CA VAL A 82 -17.46 -14.78 -8.80
C VAL A 82 -16.70 -13.58 -8.24
N MET A 83 -16.38 -13.67 -6.95
CA MET A 83 -15.67 -12.62 -6.22
C MET A 83 -14.28 -13.10 -5.81
N GLU A 84 -13.40 -12.19 -5.41
CA GLU A 84 -12.11 -12.56 -4.81
C GLU A 84 -12.31 -13.48 -3.60
N GLY A 85 -11.52 -14.55 -3.52
CA GLY A 85 -11.65 -15.61 -2.52
C GLY A 85 -12.64 -16.72 -2.86
N SER A 86 -13.50 -16.54 -3.89
CA SER A 86 -14.48 -17.55 -4.32
C SER A 86 -13.82 -18.78 -4.96
N GLN A 87 -14.47 -19.93 -4.85
CA GLN A 87 -14.03 -21.16 -5.50
C GLN A 87 -14.78 -21.36 -6.82
N VAL A 88 -14.05 -21.64 -7.91
CA VAL A 88 -14.57 -21.93 -9.25
C VAL A 88 -14.01 -23.27 -9.70
N GLY A 89 -14.80 -24.33 -9.56
CA GLY A 89 -14.32 -25.70 -9.75
C GLY A 89 -13.15 -26.00 -8.79
N GLU A 90 -11.99 -26.37 -9.35
CA GLU A 90 -10.78 -26.67 -8.58
C GLU A 90 -9.88 -25.44 -8.32
N PHE A 91 -10.29 -24.26 -8.78
CA PHE A 91 -9.51 -23.02 -8.67
C PHE A 91 -10.13 -22.08 -7.66
N ARG A 92 -9.29 -21.30 -6.97
CA ARG A 92 -9.72 -20.22 -6.09
C ARG A 92 -9.38 -18.89 -6.75
N VAL A 93 -10.29 -17.93 -6.71
CA VAL A 93 -10.02 -16.57 -7.16
C VAL A 93 -9.11 -15.91 -6.14
N ASP A 94 -7.89 -15.56 -6.54
CA ASP A 94 -6.91 -14.90 -5.68
C ASP A 94 -7.06 -13.38 -5.78
N GLU A 95 -7.07 -12.86 -7.01
CA GLU A 95 -7.19 -11.43 -7.30
C GLU A 95 -7.98 -11.21 -8.59
N ILE A 96 -8.85 -10.19 -8.61
CA ILE A 96 -9.53 -9.71 -9.82
C ILE A 96 -8.89 -8.37 -10.19
N GLN A 97 -8.28 -8.30 -11.37
CA GLN A 97 -7.72 -7.09 -11.95
C GLN A 97 -8.60 -6.60 -13.10
N ALA A 98 -8.32 -5.40 -13.61
CA ALA A 98 -9.17 -4.77 -14.64
C ALA A 98 -9.17 -5.53 -15.98
N ASP A 99 -8.05 -6.17 -16.33
CA ASP A 99 -7.84 -6.89 -17.59
C ASP A 99 -7.81 -8.41 -17.43
N ARG A 100 -7.68 -8.90 -16.19
CA ARG A 100 -7.40 -10.31 -15.93
C ARG A 100 -7.81 -10.75 -14.54
N VAL A 101 -7.96 -12.06 -14.37
CA VAL A 101 -8.23 -12.70 -13.08
C VAL A 101 -7.08 -13.65 -12.76
N ILE A 102 -6.55 -13.52 -11.54
CA ILE A 102 -5.56 -14.42 -11.00
C ILE A 102 -6.29 -15.50 -10.20
N LEU A 103 -6.09 -16.74 -10.61
CA LEU A 103 -6.62 -17.92 -9.96
C LEU A 103 -5.49 -18.70 -9.30
N SER A 104 -5.76 -19.34 -8.17
CA SER A 104 -4.82 -20.22 -7.49
C SER A 104 -5.36 -21.64 -7.42
N ARG A 105 -4.51 -22.63 -7.70
CA ARG A 105 -4.80 -24.06 -7.51
C ARG A 105 -3.54 -24.78 -7.06
N ASN A 106 -3.59 -25.46 -5.92
CA ASN A 106 -2.46 -26.19 -5.33
C ASN A 106 -1.17 -25.36 -5.19
N GLY A 107 -1.30 -24.05 -4.93
CA GLY A 107 -0.17 -23.12 -4.82
C GLY A 107 0.38 -22.60 -6.16
N THR A 108 -0.17 -23.05 -7.30
CA THR A 108 0.14 -22.49 -8.62
C THR A 108 -0.83 -21.36 -8.95
N LEU A 109 -0.29 -20.24 -9.42
CA LEU A 109 -1.07 -19.10 -9.92
C LEU A 109 -1.30 -19.22 -11.42
N TYR A 110 -2.53 -18.99 -11.83
CA TYR A 110 -3.00 -19.02 -13.21
C TYR A 110 -3.60 -17.68 -13.57
N GLU A 111 -3.24 -17.16 -14.73
CA GLU A 111 -3.78 -15.91 -15.24
C GLU A 111 -4.82 -16.20 -16.31
N VAL A 112 -6.03 -15.66 -16.12
CA VAL A 112 -7.13 -15.76 -17.09
C VAL A 112 -7.48 -14.37 -17.60
N ARG A 113 -7.56 -14.23 -18.93
CA ARG A 113 -7.95 -12.99 -19.61
C ARG A 113 -9.21 -13.23 -20.41
N THR A 114 -9.94 -12.17 -20.71
CA THR A 114 -11.03 -12.22 -21.69
C THR A 114 -10.48 -12.59 -23.06
N PRO A 115 -11.13 -13.49 -23.82
CA PRO A 115 -10.77 -13.71 -25.22
C PRO A 115 -11.00 -12.41 -26.01
N ASP A 116 -10.06 -12.08 -26.91
CA ASP A 116 -10.18 -10.96 -27.86
C ASP A 116 -11.26 -11.25 -28.92
#